data_AF-A0AAD5XDF5-F1
#
_entry.id   AF-A0AAD5XDF5-F1
#
_cell.length_a   1.000
_cell.length_b   1.000
_cell.length_c   1.000
_cell.angle_alpha   90.00
_cell.angle_beta   90.00
_cell.angle_gamma   90.00
#
_symmetry.space_group_name_H-M   'P 1'
#
loop_
_entity.id
_entity.type
_entity.pdbx_description
1 polymer ?
#
loop_
_entity_poly.entity_id
_entity_poly.type
_entity_poly.pdbx_seq_one_letter_code
_entity_poly.pdbx_strand_id
1 'polypeptide(L)'
;MTISRCLPSISSSQLITRTETDITAFFKIRTPHVHHDRLVYCIAGMLFAHTSPDPFGGTKSKPGYANFDGESVASLLRFIVSAAYFSYWGLKGREGLESVVYCVNRVVMLHSITTSVLEVDNKYVTDELLLNGMKRSGHIEWYGGGVKIVPWLQFHPENQLGVYFTP
;
A
#
# COMPACT_ATOMS: atom_id res chain seq x y z
N MET A 1 -29.13 -43.15 1.31
CA MET A 1 -28.37 -42.62 0.16
C MET A 1 -28.07 -41.15 0.47
N THR A 2 -26.92 -40.89 1.10
CA THR A 2 -26.57 -39.56 1.61
C THR A 2 -25.72 -38.87 0.55
N ILE A 3 -26.29 -37.89 -0.14
CA ILE A 3 -25.55 -37.03 -1.07
C ILE A 3 -24.66 -36.13 -0.22
N SER A 4 -23.42 -36.56 0.00
CA SER A 4 -22.35 -35.69 0.50
C SER A 4 -22.10 -34.66 -0.61
N ARG A 5 -22.71 -33.49 -0.48
CA ARG A 5 -22.34 -32.34 -1.30
C ARG A 5 -20.94 -31.94 -0.88
N CYS A 6 -19.93 -32.43 -1.60
CA CYS A 6 -18.60 -31.84 -1.59
C CYS A 6 -18.79 -30.36 -1.94
N LEU A 7 -18.67 -29.47 -0.95
CA LEU A 7 -18.54 -28.05 -1.18
C LEU A 7 -17.43 -27.86 -2.23
N PRO A 8 -17.63 -27.05 -3.28
CA PRO A 8 -16.58 -26.84 -4.26
C PRO A 8 -15.34 -26.32 -3.53
N SER A 9 -14.24 -27.06 -3.63
CA SER A 9 -12.96 -26.65 -3.08
C SER A 9 -12.55 -25.38 -3.80
N ILE A 10 -12.58 -24.24 -3.09
CA ILE A 10 -12.17 -22.96 -3.66
C ILE A 10 -10.70 -23.08 -4.07
N SER A 11 -10.39 -22.74 -5.33
CA SER A 11 -9.00 -22.77 -5.80
C SER A 11 -8.17 -21.69 -5.13
N SER A 12 -6.85 -21.88 -5.08
CA SER A 12 -5.91 -20.86 -4.60
C SER A 12 -6.07 -19.51 -5.31
N SER A 13 -6.26 -19.52 -6.63
CA SER A 13 -6.47 -18.31 -7.42
C SER A 13 -7.79 -17.59 -7.09
N GLN A 14 -8.84 -18.35 -6.82
CA GLN A 14 -10.13 -17.81 -6.38
C GLN A 14 -10.03 -17.19 -4.98
N LEU A 15 -9.29 -17.80 -4.06
CA LEU A 15 -9.06 -17.22 -2.72
C LEU A 15 -8.31 -15.89 -2.81
N ILE A 16 -7.23 -15.82 -3.59
CA ILE A 16 -6.47 -14.59 -3.79
C ILE A 16 -7.37 -13.48 -4.36
N THR A 17 -8.11 -13.79 -5.45
CA THR A 17 -8.99 -12.81 -6.11
C THR A 17 -10.13 -12.36 -5.19
N ARG A 18 -10.68 -13.28 -4.39
CA ARG A 18 -11.71 -12.94 -3.40
C ARG A 18 -11.16 -12.01 -2.32
N THR A 19 -9.98 -12.30 -1.79
CA THR A 19 -9.33 -11.46 -0.78
C THR A 19 -8.99 -10.07 -1.32
N GLU A 20 -8.51 -9.95 -2.56
CA GLU A 20 -8.32 -8.66 -3.24
C GLU A 20 -9.63 -7.86 -3.31
N THR A 21 -10.72 -8.53 -3.68
CA THR A 21 -12.06 -7.92 -3.80
C THR A 21 -12.59 -7.49 -2.42
N ASP A 22 -12.42 -8.33 -1.40
CA ASP A 22 -12.87 -8.07 -0.04
C ASP A 22 -12.11 -6.87 0.58
N ILE A 23 -10.78 -6.80 0.39
CA ILE A 23 -9.96 -5.64 0.80
C ILE A 23 -10.43 -4.38 0.09
N THR A 24 -10.64 -4.45 -1.23
CA THR A 24 -11.10 -3.32 -2.03
C THR A 24 -12.48 -2.84 -1.59
N ALA A 25 -13.41 -3.75 -1.31
CA ALA A 25 -14.74 -3.43 -0.81
C ALA A 25 -14.66 -2.80 0.59
N PHE A 26 -13.79 -3.32 1.45
CA PHE A 26 -13.55 -2.78 2.79
C PHE A 26 -13.07 -1.32 2.75
N PHE A 27 -12.15 -0.98 1.84
CA PHE A 27 -11.72 0.41 1.63
C PHE A 27 -12.86 1.33 1.20
N LYS A 28 -13.70 0.90 0.25
CA LYS A 28 -14.86 1.71 -0.18
C LYS A 28 -15.81 2.01 0.97
N ILE A 29 -16.04 1.02 1.83
CA ILE A 29 -16.98 1.14 2.95
C ILE A 29 -16.41 2.03 4.07
N ARG A 30 -15.12 1.88 4.39
CA ARG A 30 -14.52 2.50 5.57
C ARG A 30 -13.84 3.85 5.31
N THR A 31 -13.38 4.08 4.09
CA THR A 31 -12.66 5.30 3.69
C THR A 31 -13.14 5.75 2.31
N PRO A 32 -14.44 6.08 2.15
CA PRO A 32 -15.03 6.40 0.84
C PRO A 32 -14.43 7.66 0.19
N HIS A 33 -13.82 8.52 1.00
CA HIS A 33 -13.17 9.78 0.59
C HIS A 33 -11.72 9.62 0.14
N VAL A 34 -11.13 8.42 0.28
CA VAL A 34 -9.71 8.18 -0.02
C VAL A 34 -9.58 7.29 -1.24
N HIS A 35 -8.74 7.70 -2.19
CA HIS A 35 -8.44 6.89 -3.36
C HIS A 35 -7.78 5.56 -2.94
N HIS A 36 -8.23 4.44 -3.51
CA HIS A 36 -7.75 3.12 -3.16
C HIS A 36 -6.23 2.96 -3.31
N ASP A 37 -5.66 3.52 -4.36
CA ASP A 37 -4.23 3.41 -4.61
C ASP A 37 -3.39 3.99 -3.47
N ARG A 38 -3.87 5.08 -2.85
CA ARG A 38 -3.20 5.68 -1.69
C ARG A 38 -3.15 4.68 -0.53
N LEU A 39 -4.24 3.96 -0.28
CA LEU A 39 -4.33 2.96 0.78
C LEU A 39 -3.41 1.77 0.49
N VAL A 40 -3.36 1.29 -0.75
CA VAL A 40 -2.46 0.20 -1.17
C VAL A 40 -1.00 0.60 -1.02
N TYR A 41 -0.61 1.81 -1.43
CA TYR A 41 0.73 2.30 -1.20
C TYR A 41 1.07 2.44 0.28
N CYS A 42 0.14 2.92 1.12
CA CYS A 42 0.37 2.97 2.56
C CYS A 42 0.62 1.58 3.14
N ILE A 43 -0.14 0.57 2.67
CA ILE A 43 0.08 -0.83 3.06
C ILE A 43 1.47 -1.29 2.63
N ALA A 44 1.89 -1.01 1.40
CA ALA A 44 3.25 -1.33 0.94
C ALA A 44 4.33 -0.60 1.77
N GLY A 45 4.09 0.66 2.14
CA GLY A 45 4.97 1.45 2.99
C GLY A 45 5.16 0.85 4.39
N MET A 46 4.13 0.19 4.93
CA MET A 46 4.19 -0.55 6.18
C MET A 46 4.82 -1.94 6.00
N LEU A 47 4.39 -2.70 4.99
CA LEU A 47 4.78 -4.09 4.77
C LEU A 47 6.21 -4.23 4.26
N PHE A 48 6.69 -3.38 3.37
CA PHE A 48 8.00 -3.55 2.74
C PHE A 48 9.11 -2.88 3.55
N ALA A 49 9.16 -3.17 4.86
CA ALA A 49 10.23 -2.74 5.74
C ALA A 49 11.25 -3.87 5.91
N HIS A 50 12.52 -3.54 6.12
CA HIS A 50 13.57 -4.54 6.36
C HIS A 50 13.31 -5.40 7.62
N THR A 51 12.47 -4.92 8.53
CA THR A 51 12.05 -5.60 9.76
C THR A 51 10.77 -6.42 9.60
N SER A 52 10.12 -6.36 8.44
CA SER A 52 8.86 -7.09 8.22
C SER A 52 9.11 -8.59 8.16
N PRO A 53 8.08 -9.41 8.47
CA PRO A 53 8.20 -10.84 8.31
C PRO A 53 8.29 -11.23 6.83
N ASP A 54 8.80 -12.43 6.58
CA ASP A 54 8.70 -13.08 5.27
C ASP A 54 7.22 -13.14 4.83
N PRO A 55 6.88 -12.88 3.55
CA PRO A 55 7.75 -12.62 2.39
C PRO A 55 8.01 -11.13 2.13
N PHE A 56 7.62 -10.24 3.04
CA PHE A 56 7.64 -8.80 2.83
C PHE A 56 8.91 -8.11 3.33
N GLY A 57 9.62 -8.76 4.26
CA GLY A 57 10.91 -8.32 4.76
C GLY A 57 12.07 -8.57 3.82
N GLY A 58 13.22 -7.98 4.13
CA GLY A 58 14.47 -8.24 3.42
C GLY A 58 15.64 -7.47 4.03
N THR A 59 16.78 -7.46 3.33
CA THR A 59 17.99 -6.80 3.84
C THR A 59 17.82 -5.27 3.91
N LYS A 60 18.63 -4.54 4.69
CA LYS A 60 18.57 -3.06 4.73
C LYS A 60 18.92 -2.39 3.38
N SER A 61 19.75 -3.04 2.56
CA SER A 61 20.12 -2.59 1.22
C SER A 61 19.15 -3.05 0.13
N LYS A 62 18.33 -4.07 0.41
CA LYS A 62 17.21 -4.54 -0.42
C LYS A 62 16.00 -4.94 0.45
N PRO A 63 15.28 -3.99 1.07
CA PRO A 63 14.12 -4.30 1.91
C PRO A 63 12.96 -4.93 1.12
N GLY A 64 12.90 -6.25 1.02
CA GLY A 64 11.72 -7.00 0.53
C GLY A 64 11.44 -6.98 -0.98
N TYR A 65 12.35 -6.42 -1.78
CA TYR A 65 12.10 -6.04 -3.18
C TYR A 65 12.29 -7.15 -4.23
N ALA A 66 12.39 -8.42 -3.87
CA ALA A 66 13.00 -9.37 -4.81
C ALA A 66 12.15 -9.68 -6.06
N ASN A 67 10.81 -9.65 -5.96
CA ASN A 67 9.96 -10.28 -6.99
C ASN A 67 8.77 -9.44 -7.48
N PHE A 68 8.59 -8.21 -7.00
CA PHE A 68 7.53 -7.35 -7.55
C PHE A 68 8.10 -6.51 -8.69
N ASP A 69 7.65 -6.79 -9.90
CA ASP A 69 8.00 -6.13 -11.16
C ASP A 69 6.78 -5.46 -11.83
N GLY A 70 5.65 -5.42 -11.12
CA GLY A 70 4.43 -4.82 -11.64
C GLY A 70 4.51 -3.29 -11.71
N GLU A 71 3.88 -2.72 -12.72
CA GLU A 71 3.86 -1.26 -12.94
C GLU A 71 2.59 -0.59 -12.39
N SER A 72 1.64 -1.39 -11.86
CA SER A 72 0.33 -0.90 -11.43
C SER A 72 0.05 -1.18 -9.96
N VAL A 73 -0.79 -0.33 -9.36
CA VAL A 73 -1.20 -0.49 -7.95
C VAL A 73 -2.10 -1.72 -7.76
N ALA A 74 -2.86 -2.09 -8.80
CA ALA A 74 -3.63 -3.33 -8.80
C ALA A 74 -2.71 -4.57 -8.76
N SER A 75 -1.64 -4.59 -9.56
CA SER A 75 -0.63 -5.66 -9.49
C SER A 75 0.09 -5.68 -8.15
N LEU A 76 0.31 -4.52 -7.52
CA LEU A 76 0.92 -4.43 -6.18
C LEU A 76 0.03 -5.07 -5.11
N LEU A 77 -1.27 -4.77 -5.10
CA LEU A 77 -2.21 -5.41 -4.16
C LEU A 77 -2.27 -6.92 -4.38
N ARG A 78 -2.33 -7.35 -5.64
CA ARG A 78 -2.32 -8.77 -6.01
C ARG A 78 -1.05 -9.48 -5.56
N PHE A 79 0.10 -8.84 -5.73
CA PHE A 79 1.38 -9.36 -5.24
C PHE A 79 1.36 -9.53 -3.72
N ILE A 80 0.93 -8.51 -2.97
CA ILE A 80 0.86 -8.56 -1.50
C ILE A 80 0.01 -9.75 -1.03
N VAL A 81 -1.20 -9.90 -1.59
CA VAL A 81 -2.12 -10.99 -1.23
C VAL A 81 -1.53 -12.35 -1.64
N SER A 82 -1.02 -12.46 -2.86
CA SER A 82 -0.45 -13.71 -3.38
C SER A 82 0.76 -14.16 -2.57
N ALA A 83 1.64 -13.24 -2.19
CA ALA A 83 2.83 -13.52 -1.41
C ALA A 83 2.45 -14.01 0.01
N ALA A 84 1.47 -13.36 0.67
CA ALA A 84 0.99 -13.81 1.97
C ALA A 84 0.43 -15.24 1.92
N TYR A 85 -0.38 -15.55 0.90
CA TYR A 85 -0.90 -16.92 0.73
C TYR A 85 0.17 -17.93 0.34
N PHE A 86 1.17 -17.53 -0.45
CA PHE A 86 2.30 -18.37 -0.78
C PHE A 86 3.07 -18.79 0.48
N SER A 87 3.39 -17.84 1.35
CA SER A 87 4.05 -18.13 2.64
C SER A 87 3.17 -19.03 3.53
N TYR A 88 1.86 -18.76 3.58
CA TYR A 88 0.91 -19.58 4.32
C TYR A 88 0.80 -21.03 3.83
N TRP A 89 0.67 -21.25 2.53
CA TRP A 89 0.53 -22.60 1.99
C TRP A 89 1.86 -23.35 1.92
N GLY A 90 2.93 -22.66 1.49
CA GLY A 90 4.25 -23.23 1.23
C GLY A 90 5.11 -23.39 2.47
N LEU A 91 5.13 -22.38 3.35
CA LEU A 91 5.98 -22.37 4.56
C LEU A 91 5.20 -22.65 5.85
N LYS A 92 3.86 -22.79 5.76
CA LYS A 92 2.96 -22.98 6.90
C LYS A 92 2.96 -21.83 7.92
N GLY A 93 3.51 -20.67 7.54
CA GLY A 93 3.54 -19.46 8.38
C GLY A 93 2.26 -18.64 8.26
N ARG A 94 1.79 -18.04 9.35
CA ARG A 94 0.60 -17.16 9.35
C ARG A 94 0.96 -15.67 9.39
N GLU A 95 2.21 -15.38 9.72
CA GLU A 95 2.74 -14.06 10.02
C GLU A 95 2.56 -13.10 8.84
N GLY A 96 2.74 -13.58 7.61
CA GLY A 96 2.48 -12.79 6.40
C GLY A 96 1.02 -12.36 6.26
N LEU A 97 0.07 -13.30 6.42
CA LEU A 97 -1.36 -12.99 6.36
C LEU A 97 -1.79 -12.06 7.50
N GLU A 98 -1.31 -12.32 8.71
CA GLU A 98 -1.59 -11.48 9.88
C GLU A 98 -1.05 -10.07 9.69
N SER A 99 0.13 -9.92 9.09
CA SER A 99 0.72 -8.61 8.76
C SER A 99 -0.10 -7.86 7.72
N VAL A 100 -0.62 -8.53 6.68
CA VAL A 100 -1.51 -7.92 5.70
C VAL A 100 -2.79 -7.43 6.38
N VAL A 101 -3.42 -8.26 7.20
CA VAL A 101 -4.64 -7.89 7.95
C VAL A 101 -4.37 -6.69 8.87
N TYR A 102 -3.26 -6.72 9.60
CA TYR A 102 -2.83 -5.62 10.46
C TYR A 102 -2.67 -4.32 9.67
N CYS A 103 -1.95 -4.35 8.53
CA CYS A 103 -1.71 -3.16 7.71
C CYS A 103 -3.00 -2.62 7.10
N VAL A 104 -3.87 -3.48 6.57
CA VAL A 104 -5.19 -3.09 6.02
C VAL A 104 -6.02 -2.36 7.08
N ASN A 105 -6.14 -2.93 8.27
CA ASN A 105 -6.89 -2.33 9.37
C ASN A 105 -6.26 -1.01 9.83
N ARG A 106 -4.92 -0.97 9.94
CA ARG A 106 -4.20 0.22 10.41
C ARG A 106 -4.32 1.38 9.43
N VAL A 107 -4.18 1.13 8.12
CA VAL A 107 -4.29 2.16 7.09
C VAL A 107 -5.70 2.74 7.03
N VAL A 108 -6.73 1.88 7.16
CA VAL A 108 -8.11 2.35 7.30
C VAL A 108 -8.28 3.21 8.55
N MET A 109 -7.74 2.78 9.69
CA MET A 109 -7.82 3.53 10.95
C MET A 109 -7.16 4.92 10.85
N LEU A 110 -5.98 5.00 10.20
CA LEU A 110 -5.27 6.26 9.98
C LEU A 110 -6.07 7.26 9.12
N HIS A 111 -6.92 6.76 8.24
CA HIS A 111 -7.74 7.56 7.32
C HIS A 111 -9.20 7.74 7.78
N SER A 112 -9.64 7.01 8.80
CA SER A 112 -11.00 7.12 9.36
C SER A 112 -11.05 8.01 10.60
N ILE A 113 -9.96 8.15 11.37
CA ILE A 113 -9.84 9.07 12.52
C ILE A 113 -9.41 10.47 12.03
N THR A 114 -10.12 11.00 11.04
CA THR A 114 -9.94 12.37 10.53
C THR A 114 -10.99 13.35 11.09
N THR A 115 -11.63 13.01 12.21
CA THR A 115 -12.71 13.84 12.80
C THR A 115 -12.42 14.33 14.23
N SER A 116 -11.22 14.13 14.80
CA SER A 116 -10.91 14.66 16.13
C SER A 116 -9.44 15.06 16.32
N VAL A 117 -9.19 16.38 16.40
CA VAL A 117 -8.15 17.15 17.14
C VAL A 117 -6.65 16.76 16.99
N LEU A 118 -6.30 15.61 16.43
CA LEU A 118 -4.93 15.12 16.19
C LEU A 118 -4.59 15.06 14.68
N GLU A 119 -5.19 15.95 13.89
CA GLU A 119 -5.15 15.93 12.41
C GLU A 119 -3.75 16.09 11.83
N VAL A 120 -2.88 16.79 12.53
CA VAL A 120 -1.55 17.16 12.02
C VAL A 120 -0.66 15.92 11.93
N ASP A 121 -0.66 15.06 12.95
CA ASP A 121 0.26 13.91 13.01
C ASP A 121 -0.15 12.76 12.06
N ASN A 122 -1.45 12.48 11.91
CA ASN A 122 -1.92 11.38 11.06
C ASN A 122 -1.70 11.63 9.57
N LYS A 123 -1.82 12.90 9.14
CA LYS A 123 -1.55 13.27 7.74
C LYS A 123 -0.08 13.02 7.38
N TYR A 124 0.85 13.48 8.22
CA TYR A 124 2.28 13.26 7.96
C TYR A 124 2.63 11.78 7.92
N VAL A 125 2.10 10.99 8.85
CA VAL A 125 2.30 9.53 8.86
C VAL A 125 1.78 8.89 7.57
N THR A 126 0.58 9.24 7.12
CA THR A 126 0.01 8.66 5.89
C THR A 126 0.74 9.12 4.62
N ASP A 127 1.17 10.38 4.55
CA ASP A 127 1.96 10.89 3.44
C ASP A 127 3.36 10.24 3.39
N GLU A 128 4.00 10.03 4.54
CA GLU A 128 5.26 9.32 4.63
C GLU A 128 5.11 7.85 4.21
N LEU A 129 4.06 7.17 4.68
CA LEU A 129 3.77 5.78 4.30
C LEU A 129 3.48 5.64 2.81
N LEU A 130 2.71 6.57 2.23
CA LEU A 130 2.45 6.64 0.79
C LEU A 130 3.75 6.76 0.01
N LEU A 131 4.58 7.76 0.35
CA LEU A 131 5.84 8.02 -0.34
C LEU A 131 6.79 6.82 -0.23
N ASN A 132 6.91 6.24 0.95
CA ASN A 132 7.67 5.03 1.16
C ASN A 132 7.10 3.88 0.33
N GLY A 133 5.79 3.67 0.31
CA GLY A 133 5.15 2.63 -0.49
C GLY A 133 5.44 2.74 -1.98
N MET A 134 5.35 3.95 -2.54
CA MET A 134 5.65 4.20 -3.95
C MET A 134 7.13 3.92 -4.27
N LYS A 135 8.06 4.38 -3.41
CA LYS A 135 9.50 4.11 -3.59
C LYS A 135 9.82 2.61 -3.46
N ARG A 136 9.22 1.96 -2.47
CA ARG A 136 9.43 0.55 -2.13
C ARG A 136 8.80 -0.40 -3.16
N SER A 137 7.79 0.04 -3.88
CA SER A 137 7.19 -0.72 -5.00
C SER A 137 7.89 -0.46 -6.33
N GLY A 138 8.91 0.41 -6.38
CA GLY A 138 9.61 0.75 -7.63
C GLY A 138 8.82 1.65 -8.57
N HIS A 139 7.65 2.14 -8.16
CA HIS A 139 6.81 3.02 -8.99
C HIS A 139 7.35 4.47 -9.06
N ILE A 140 8.25 4.85 -8.14
CA ILE A 140 9.02 6.09 -8.20
C ILE A 140 10.47 5.82 -7.76
N GLU A 141 11.40 6.69 -8.17
CA GLU A 141 12.81 6.54 -7.84
C GLU A 141 13.08 6.65 -6.32
N TRP A 142 13.99 5.80 -5.82
CA TRP A 142 14.60 5.97 -4.50
C TRP A 142 15.51 7.21 -4.51
N TYR A 143 15.63 7.93 -3.39
CA TYR A 143 16.35 9.21 -3.26
C TYR A 143 17.55 9.37 -4.23
N GLY A 144 17.62 10.50 -4.95
CA GLY A 144 18.71 10.81 -5.90
C GLY A 144 18.32 10.70 -7.36
N GLY A 145 17.19 10.05 -7.65
CA GLY A 145 16.44 10.26 -8.87
C GLY A 145 15.82 11.65 -8.86
N GLY A 146 16.42 12.58 -9.62
CA GLY A 146 16.07 14.00 -9.53
C GLY A 146 14.57 14.19 -9.75
N VAL A 147 13.87 14.71 -8.74
CA VAL A 147 12.51 15.25 -8.92
C VAL A 147 12.64 16.38 -9.93
N LYS A 148 12.51 16.05 -11.21
CA LYS A 148 12.48 17.02 -12.29
C LYS A 148 11.15 17.74 -12.12
N ILE A 149 11.19 18.91 -11.48
CA ILE A 149 10.09 19.84 -11.53
C ILE A 149 9.86 20.11 -13.01
N VAL A 150 8.74 19.62 -13.53
CA VAL A 150 8.38 19.82 -14.93
C VAL A 150 8.40 21.32 -15.25
N PRO A 151 8.83 21.74 -16.46
CA PRO A 151 9.10 23.15 -16.74
C PRO A 151 7.95 24.10 -16.35
N TRP A 152 6.69 23.68 -16.50
CA TRP A 152 5.52 24.48 -16.15
C TRP A 152 5.19 24.56 -14.65
N LEU A 153 5.85 23.77 -13.81
CA LEU A 153 5.78 23.85 -12.33
C LEU A 153 7.02 24.52 -11.73
N GLN A 154 8.00 24.90 -12.57
CA GLN A 154 9.15 25.66 -12.10
C GLN A 154 8.71 27.08 -11.76
N PHE A 155 9.28 27.64 -10.70
CA PHE A 155 9.01 29.00 -10.31
C PHE A 155 9.55 29.96 -11.38
N HIS A 156 8.65 30.66 -12.07
CA HIS A 156 8.95 31.68 -13.07
C HIS A 156 8.68 33.08 -12.49
N PRO A 157 9.71 33.79 -11.97
CA PRO A 157 9.52 35.11 -11.36
C PRO A 157 8.97 36.15 -12.34
N GLU A 158 9.16 35.96 -13.65
CA GLU A 158 8.79 36.89 -14.72
C GLU A 158 7.28 37.04 -15.01
N ASN A 159 6.40 36.22 -14.40
CA ASN A 159 4.95 36.24 -14.66
C ASN A 159 4.09 36.61 -13.44
N GLN A 160 4.67 37.24 -12.40
CA GLN A 160 3.92 37.58 -11.19
C GLN A 160 3.04 38.84 -11.37
N LEU A 161 1.80 38.65 -11.82
CA LEU A 161 0.68 39.49 -11.40
C LEU A 161 0.19 38.96 -10.04
N GLY A 162 0.85 39.36 -8.95
CA GLY A 162 0.60 38.80 -7.61
C GLY A 162 0.73 39.81 -6.47
N VAL A 163 0.31 39.37 -5.28
CA VAL A 163 0.35 40.16 -4.03
C VAL A 163 1.76 40.20 -3.49
N TYR A 164 2.26 41.41 -3.21
CA TYR A 164 3.57 41.63 -2.60
C TYR A 164 3.42 41.72 -1.08
N PHE A 165 4.34 41.09 -0.36
CA PHE A 165 4.48 41.29 1.09
C PHE A 165 5.46 42.43 1.32
N THR A 166 4.98 43.54 1.87
CA THR A 166 5.86 44.58 2.43
C THR A 166 6.47 44.10 3.74
N PRO A 167 7.74 44.45 4.02
CA PRO A 167 8.44 44.07 5.25
C PRO A 167 7.79 44.62 6.52
#